data_AF-G3A2F1-F1
#
_entry.id   AF-G3A2F1-F1
#
_cell.length_a   1.000
_cell.length_b   1.000
_cell.length_c   1.000
_cell.angle_alpha   90.00
_cell.angle_beta   90.00
_cell.angle_gamma   90.00
#
_symmetry.space_group_name_H-M   'P 1'
#
loop_
_entity.id
_entity.type
_entity.pdbx_description
1 polymer ?
#
loop_
_entity_poly.entity_id
_entity_poly.type
_entity_poly.pdbx_seq_one_letter_code
_entity_poly.pdbx_strand_id
1 'polypeptide(L)'
;MAQCAVARTRQGLAFRARFGEESAQHYSGSCVGLSAVWIRLHEAAPATYAVNRVNTAGSFDGMAHAEVYQRAYEANRTDMLQGRASKHSGKSGMARLDAMAQEQPSQMLGLTIGGEAHSHKSVGSTARVLTEFQGYGLLAARGTGSRDGNSHATALHRQPGSNHITFFDPNLGEFHIPLHHTKDFLQAYADMRKGLGQPVSQFDLLPVGVHGSIHNTPLQTLAHVLAP
;
A
#
# COMPACT_ATOMS: atom_id res chain seq x y z
N MET A 1 0.28 11.90 -14.44
CA MET A 1 0.90 11.38 -13.20
C MET A 1 1.90 12.36 -12.58
N ALA A 2 2.90 12.87 -13.30
CA ALA A 2 3.94 13.74 -12.72
C ALA A 2 3.40 15.04 -12.06
N GLN A 3 2.32 15.61 -12.59
CA GLN A 3 1.69 16.82 -12.03
C GLN A 3 1.00 16.61 -10.68
N CYS A 4 0.72 15.36 -10.28
CA CYS A 4 0.11 15.04 -8.99
C CYS A 4 1.14 14.58 -7.95
N ALA A 5 2.39 14.33 -8.35
CA ALA A 5 3.42 13.83 -7.44
C ALA A 5 3.88 14.96 -6.52
N VAL A 6 3.76 14.75 -5.21
CA VAL A 6 4.19 15.70 -4.17
C VAL A 6 5.48 15.26 -3.47
N ALA A 7 5.83 13.97 -3.59
CA ALA A 7 7.11 13.40 -3.19
C ALA A 7 7.42 12.17 -4.04
N ARG A 8 8.69 11.82 -4.23
CA ARG A 8 9.12 10.65 -5.01
C ARG A 8 9.82 9.61 -4.14
N THR A 9 9.61 8.33 -4.43
CA THR A 9 10.38 7.22 -3.86
C THR A 9 10.72 6.17 -4.90
N ARG A 10 11.62 5.25 -4.53
CA ARG A 10 11.91 3.99 -5.23
C ARG A 10 12.30 2.93 -4.20
N GLN A 11 11.36 2.08 -3.75
CA GLN A 11 11.65 1.06 -2.74
C GLN A 11 12.86 0.18 -3.08
N GLY A 12 13.10 -0.15 -4.36
CA GLY A 12 14.24 -0.97 -4.76
C GLY A 12 15.60 -0.27 -4.63
N LEU A 13 15.64 1.06 -4.60
CA LEU A 13 16.85 1.82 -4.26
C LEU A 13 17.02 1.92 -2.75
N ALA A 14 15.93 2.17 -2.01
CA ALA A 14 15.95 2.21 -0.55
C ALA A 14 16.39 0.87 0.05
N PHE A 15 15.91 -0.25 -0.49
CA PHE A 15 16.30 -1.59 -0.08
C PHE A 15 17.77 -1.89 -0.37
N ARG A 16 18.26 -1.54 -1.57
CA ARG A 16 19.69 -1.66 -1.92
C ARG A 16 20.60 -0.90 -0.98
N ALA A 17 20.23 0.33 -0.63
CA ALA A 17 20.97 1.13 0.34
C ALA A 17 21.01 0.48 1.73
N ARG A 18 19.97 -0.28 2.11
CA ARG A 18 19.83 -0.92 3.42
C ARG A 18 20.52 -2.28 3.54
N PHE A 19 20.41 -3.14 2.54
CA PHE A 19 20.81 -4.54 2.64
C PHE A 19 21.97 -4.91 1.70
N GLY A 20 22.49 -3.93 0.95
CA GLY A 20 23.52 -4.17 -0.05
C GLY A 20 22.95 -4.71 -1.36
N GLU A 21 23.79 -4.71 -2.39
CA GLU A 21 23.42 -5.09 -3.76
C GLU A 21 23.12 -6.60 -3.88
N GLU A 22 23.85 -7.43 -3.15
CA GLU A 22 23.67 -8.90 -3.13
C GLU A 22 22.30 -9.30 -2.57
N SER A 23 21.90 -8.74 -1.42
CA SER A 23 20.57 -8.97 -0.84
C SER A 23 19.44 -8.46 -1.73
N ALA A 24 19.68 -7.42 -2.53
CA ALA A 24 18.66 -6.84 -3.40
C ALA A 24 18.30 -7.71 -4.62
N GLN A 25 19.18 -8.64 -5.01
CA GLN A 25 18.89 -9.60 -6.08
C GLN A 25 17.77 -10.59 -5.70
N HIS A 26 17.57 -10.81 -4.40
CA HIS A 26 16.55 -11.70 -3.86
C HIS A 26 15.35 -10.96 -3.26
N TYR A 27 15.28 -9.64 -3.43
CA TYR A 27 14.22 -8.81 -2.85
C TYR A 27 12.88 -9.01 -3.56
N SER A 28 11.88 -9.50 -2.83
CA SER A 28 10.50 -9.73 -3.31
C SER A 28 9.62 -8.47 -3.35
N GLY A 29 10.11 -7.32 -2.85
CA GLY A 29 9.31 -6.11 -2.69
C GLY A 29 8.61 -6.03 -1.34
N SER A 30 8.53 -4.83 -0.74
CA SER A 30 7.86 -4.59 0.55
C SER A 30 6.62 -3.71 0.38
N CYS A 31 5.94 -3.81 -0.77
CA CYS A 31 4.87 -2.87 -1.13
C CYS A 31 3.71 -2.83 -0.12
N VAL A 32 3.37 -3.95 0.51
CA VAL A 32 2.32 -4.00 1.54
C VAL A 32 2.84 -3.39 2.83
N GLY A 33 4.03 -3.78 3.27
CA GLY A 33 4.65 -3.24 4.48
C GLY A 33 4.92 -1.74 4.42
N LEU A 34 5.47 -1.23 3.31
CA LEU A 34 5.70 0.20 3.10
C LEU A 34 4.39 0.99 3.06
N SER A 35 3.35 0.43 2.46
CA SER A 35 2.02 1.05 2.45
C SER A 35 1.45 1.15 3.87
N ALA A 36 1.61 0.11 4.70
CA ALA A 36 1.17 0.11 6.10
C ALA A 36 1.97 1.10 6.96
N VAL A 37 3.30 1.14 6.80
CA VAL A 37 4.16 2.14 7.47
C VAL A 37 3.76 3.55 7.07
N TRP A 38 3.55 3.81 5.76
CA TRP A 38 3.12 5.12 5.30
C TRP A 38 1.77 5.54 5.88
N ILE A 39 0.76 4.64 5.92
CA ILE A 39 -0.55 4.93 6.54
C ILE A 39 -0.36 5.43 7.97
N ARG A 40 0.48 4.75 8.74
CA ARG A 40 0.70 5.07 10.14
C ARG A 40 1.46 6.38 10.33
N LEU A 41 2.50 6.63 9.53
CA LEU A 41 3.22 7.92 9.55
C LEU A 41 2.34 9.08 9.09
N HIS A 42 1.49 8.86 8.08
CA HIS A 42 0.54 9.87 7.60
C HIS A 42 -0.51 10.22 8.64
N GLU A 43 -1.03 9.23 9.38
CA GLU A 43 -1.98 9.47 10.47
C GLU A 43 -1.35 10.19 11.66
N ALA A 44 -0.13 9.83 12.05
CA ALA A 44 0.56 10.48 13.16
C ALA A 44 0.96 11.93 12.87
N ALA A 45 1.30 12.23 11.61
CA ALA A 45 1.81 13.54 11.20
C ALA A 45 1.24 14.00 9.85
N PRO A 46 -0.08 14.27 9.77
CA PRO A 46 -0.75 14.60 8.51
C PRO A 46 -0.28 15.94 7.94
N ALA A 47 0.10 16.89 8.80
CA ALA A 47 0.58 18.21 8.40
C ALA A 47 2.04 18.22 7.91
N THR A 48 2.81 17.15 8.16
CA THR A 48 4.21 17.08 7.74
C THR A 48 4.32 17.07 6.22
N TYR A 49 5.43 17.60 5.68
CA TYR A 49 5.66 17.56 4.23
C TYR A 49 5.73 16.12 3.72
N ALA A 50 5.10 15.87 2.57
CA ALA A 50 5.08 14.55 1.93
C ALA A 50 6.50 13.98 1.72
N VAL A 51 7.46 14.83 1.37
CA VAL A 51 8.86 14.41 1.19
C VAL A 51 9.48 13.85 2.48
N ASN A 52 9.17 14.46 3.64
CA ASN A 52 9.67 13.97 4.93
C ASN A 52 9.01 12.63 5.26
N ARG A 53 7.69 12.47 5.08
CA ARG A 53 7.02 11.17 5.28
C ARG A 53 7.61 10.08 4.39
N VAL A 54 7.80 10.37 3.11
CA VAL A 54 8.34 9.42 2.15
C VAL A 54 9.79 9.06 2.47
N ASN A 55 10.61 10.03 2.86
CA ASN A 55 11.99 9.79 3.27
C ASN A 55 12.06 8.98 4.58
N THR A 56 11.19 9.26 5.56
CA THR A 56 11.12 8.52 6.81
C THR A 56 10.67 7.07 6.57
N ALA A 57 9.65 6.85 5.74
CA ALA A 57 9.21 5.50 5.35
C ALA A 57 10.30 4.74 4.56
N GLY A 58 11.03 5.44 3.68
CA GLY A 58 12.14 4.89 2.90
C GLY A 58 13.49 4.90 3.62
N SER A 59 13.53 5.29 4.89
CA SER A 59 14.76 5.32 5.69
C SER A 59 15.20 3.90 6.05
N PHE A 60 16.41 3.76 6.59
CA PHE A 60 16.92 2.47 7.05
C PHE A 60 15.94 1.78 8.01
N ASP A 61 15.43 2.53 8.99
CA ASP A 61 14.49 2.04 10.00
C ASP A 61 13.09 1.82 9.41
N GLY A 62 12.62 2.75 8.56
CA GLY A 62 11.34 2.62 7.87
C GLY A 62 11.26 1.36 7.01
N MET A 63 12.32 1.08 6.26
CA MET A 63 12.44 -0.14 5.45
C MET A 63 12.50 -1.41 6.32
N ALA A 64 13.16 -1.37 7.48
CA ALA A 64 13.21 -2.51 8.39
C ALA A 64 11.81 -2.87 8.92
N HIS A 65 11.03 -1.88 9.35
CA HIS A 65 9.65 -2.12 9.78
C HIS A 65 8.75 -2.61 8.64
N ALA A 66 8.89 -2.03 7.45
CA ALA A 66 8.16 -2.47 6.27
C ALA A 66 8.50 -3.92 5.90
N GLU A 67 9.76 -4.33 6.02
CA GLU A 67 10.18 -5.70 5.74
C GLU A 67 9.61 -6.70 6.76
N VAL A 68 9.66 -6.39 8.06
CA VAL A 68 9.07 -7.25 9.10
C VAL A 68 7.58 -7.46 8.84
N TYR A 69 6.86 -6.38 8.51
CA TYR A 69 5.45 -6.46 8.14
C TYR A 69 5.25 -7.33 6.89
N GLN A 70 6.02 -7.06 5.83
CA GLN A 70 5.90 -7.76 4.54
C GLN A 70 6.13 -9.27 4.71
N ARG A 71 7.18 -9.66 5.44
CA ARG A 71 7.50 -11.07 5.68
C ARG A 71 6.40 -11.79 6.47
N ALA A 72 5.84 -11.14 7.50
CA ALA A 72 4.71 -11.68 8.25
C ALA A 72 3.46 -11.85 7.37
N TYR A 73 3.16 -10.85 6.52
CA TYR A 73 2.09 -10.94 5.53
C TYR A 73 2.31 -12.10 4.54
N GLU A 74 3.51 -12.23 3.99
CA GLU A 74 3.85 -13.29 3.02
C GLU A 74 3.80 -14.69 3.64
N ALA A 75 4.25 -14.83 4.89
CA ALA A 75 4.16 -16.08 5.64
C ALA A 75 2.69 -16.47 5.86
N ASN A 76 1.86 -15.55 6.36
CA ASN A 76 0.43 -15.80 6.56
C ASN A 76 -0.28 -16.14 5.25
N ARG A 77 0.02 -15.41 4.17
CA ARG A 77 -0.55 -15.65 2.85
C ARG A 77 -0.16 -17.03 2.32
N THR A 78 1.09 -17.44 2.51
CA THR A 78 1.60 -18.75 2.07
C THR A 78 0.92 -19.88 2.85
N ASP A 79 0.85 -19.78 4.17
CA ASP A 79 0.17 -20.76 5.02
C ASP A 79 -1.31 -20.90 4.66
N MET A 80 -2.01 -19.78 4.45
CA MET A 80 -3.41 -19.79 4.01
C MET A 80 -3.61 -20.41 2.62
N LEU A 81 -2.65 -20.25 1.70
CA LEU A 81 -2.72 -20.89 0.39
C LEU A 81 -2.43 -22.39 0.48
N GLN A 82 -1.49 -22.81 1.32
CA GLN A 82 -1.16 -24.22 1.55
C GLN A 82 -2.28 -24.97 2.30
N GLY A 83 -2.84 -24.36 3.34
CA GLY A 83 -3.98 -24.90 4.10
C GLY A 83 -5.30 -24.94 3.29
N ARG A 84 -5.39 -24.19 2.18
CA ARG A 84 -6.54 -24.18 1.26
C ARG A 84 -6.36 -25.06 0.02
N ALA A 85 -5.60 -26.15 0.11
CA ALA A 85 -5.51 -27.18 -0.94
C ALA A 85 -6.86 -27.77 -1.41
N SER A 86 -8.00 -27.38 -0.84
CA SER A 86 -9.34 -27.71 -1.32
C SER A 86 -10.37 -26.66 -0.86
N LYS A 87 -10.63 -25.63 -1.67
CA LYS A 87 -11.98 -25.12 -2.01
C LYS A 87 -11.93 -23.69 -2.56
N HIS A 88 -12.64 -23.53 -3.67
CA HIS A 88 -12.86 -22.36 -4.51
C HIS A 88 -12.62 -20.98 -3.86
N SER A 89 -11.50 -20.34 -4.22
CA SER A 89 -11.40 -18.88 -4.15
C SER A 89 -11.36 -18.30 -5.56
N GLY A 90 -12.48 -17.71 -5.99
CA GLY A 90 -12.48 -16.79 -7.12
C GLY A 90 -11.70 -15.51 -6.79
N LYS A 91 -11.61 -14.56 -7.72
CA LYS A 91 -10.84 -13.31 -7.53
C LYS A 91 -11.25 -12.48 -6.29
N SER A 92 -12.53 -12.50 -5.89
CA SER A 92 -13.01 -11.90 -4.63
C SER A 92 -12.46 -12.60 -3.39
N GLY A 93 -12.14 -13.90 -3.50
CA GLY A 93 -11.49 -14.68 -2.45
C GLY A 93 -10.03 -14.27 -2.22
N MET A 94 -9.34 -13.73 -3.24
CA MET A 94 -7.97 -13.22 -3.09
C MET A 94 -7.90 -11.93 -2.30
N ALA A 95 -8.84 -11.01 -2.52
CA ALA A 95 -8.92 -9.78 -1.72
C ALA A 95 -9.17 -10.08 -0.24
N ARG A 96 -10.07 -11.04 0.04
CA ARG A 96 -10.31 -11.53 1.39
C ARG A 96 -9.09 -12.26 1.99
N LEU A 97 -8.38 -13.05 1.20
CA LEU A 97 -7.12 -13.68 1.61
C LEU A 97 -6.08 -12.65 2.02
N ASP A 98 -5.89 -11.61 1.21
CA ASP A 98 -4.92 -10.56 1.50
C ASP A 98 -5.34 -9.75 2.74
N ALA A 99 -6.65 -9.55 2.97
CA ALA A 99 -7.13 -8.93 4.20
C ALA A 99 -6.80 -9.78 5.45
N MET A 100 -7.08 -11.08 5.39
CA MET A 100 -6.77 -12.02 6.48
C MET A 100 -5.26 -12.13 6.74
N ALA A 101 -4.46 -12.23 5.67
CA ALA A 101 -3.01 -12.36 5.78
C ALA A 101 -2.35 -11.12 6.43
N GLN A 102 -2.99 -9.96 6.29
CA GLN A 102 -2.52 -8.70 6.88
C GLN A 102 -3.01 -8.47 8.31
N GLU A 103 -3.97 -9.24 8.82
CA GLU A 103 -4.63 -8.97 10.11
C GLU A 103 -3.63 -8.90 11.27
N GLN A 104 -2.82 -9.95 11.44
CA GLN A 104 -1.80 -10.01 12.49
C GLN A 104 -0.71 -8.93 12.36
N PRO A 105 -0.04 -8.75 11.21
CA PRO A 105 0.99 -7.71 11.09
C PRO A 105 0.41 -6.28 11.18
N SER A 106 -0.86 -6.08 10.82
CA SER A 106 -1.57 -4.80 11.00
C SER A 106 -1.67 -4.39 12.46
N GLN A 107 -1.98 -5.34 13.35
CA GLN A 107 -2.12 -5.07 14.78
C GLN A 107 -0.82 -4.52 15.39
N MET A 108 0.34 -4.99 14.92
CA MET A 108 1.65 -4.49 15.37
C MET A 108 1.83 -2.98 15.14
N LEU A 109 1.19 -2.44 14.10
CA LEU A 109 1.26 -1.02 13.73
C LEU A 109 0.05 -0.22 14.22
N GLY A 110 -0.85 -0.84 15.00
CA GLY A 110 -2.11 -0.22 15.42
C GLY A 110 -3.11 -0.06 14.26
N LEU A 111 -3.07 -0.95 13.28
CA LEU A 111 -3.95 -0.94 12.11
C LEU A 111 -4.99 -2.07 12.21
N THR A 112 -6.14 -1.88 11.57
CA THR A 112 -7.16 -2.92 11.39
C THR A 112 -7.59 -2.95 9.94
N ILE A 113 -7.55 -4.13 9.31
CA ILE A 113 -7.98 -4.30 7.92
C ILE A 113 -9.47 -4.61 7.88
N GLY A 114 -10.22 -3.86 7.07
CA GLY A 114 -11.64 -4.10 6.85
C GLY A 114 -11.88 -5.48 6.24
N GLY A 115 -12.86 -6.21 6.79
CA GLY A 115 -13.24 -7.53 6.29
C GLY A 115 -13.95 -7.50 4.94
N GLU A 116 -14.49 -6.35 4.53
CA GLU A 116 -15.11 -6.13 3.23
C GLU A 116 -14.10 -5.56 2.24
N ALA A 117 -13.76 -6.36 1.23
CA ALA A 117 -12.92 -5.93 0.12
C ALA A 117 -13.78 -5.53 -1.08
N HIS A 118 -13.47 -4.38 -1.69
CA HIS A 118 -14.17 -3.90 -2.88
C HIS A 118 -13.32 -4.16 -4.14
N SER A 119 -13.75 -5.13 -4.95
CA SER A 119 -13.05 -5.53 -6.18
C SER A 119 -13.64 -4.88 -7.42
N HIS A 120 -12.81 -4.21 -8.20
CA HIS A 120 -13.19 -3.46 -9.40
C HIS A 120 -12.38 -3.86 -10.62
N LYS A 121 -13.06 -4.25 -11.71
CA LYS A 121 -12.42 -4.74 -12.95
C LYS A 121 -12.08 -3.65 -13.97
N SER A 122 -12.53 -2.41 -13.75
CA SER A 122 -12.30 -1.31 -14.69
C SER A 122 -11.84 -0.06 -13.96
N VAL A 123 -10.94 0.69 -14.60
CA VAL A 123 -10.44 2.00 -14.12
C VAL A 123 -11.59 2.94 -13.76
N GLY A 124 -12.63 3.02 -14.59
CA GLY A 124 -13.78 3.89 -14.34
C GLY A 124 -14.56 3.52 -13.07
N SER A 125 -14.78 2.23 -12.83
CA SER A 125 -15.47 1.76 -11.61
C SER A 125 -14.61 1.98 -10.35
N THR A 126 -13.30 1.72 -10.44
CA THR A 126 -12.35 2.00 -9.35
C THR A 126 -12.32 3.48 -9.03
N ALA A 127 -12.22 4.36 -10.05
CA ALA A 127 -12.17 5.80 -9.86
C ALA A 127 -13.40 6.32 -9.10
N ARG A 128 -14.60 5.86 -9.47
CA ARG A 128 -15.83 6.22 -8.78
C ARG A 128 -15.80 5.85 -7.30
N VAL A 129 -15.43 4.61 -6.99
CA VAL A 129 -15.34 4.16 -5.59
C VAL A 129 -14.28 4.94 -4.82
N LEU A 130 -13.12 5.21 -5.41
CA LEU A 130 -12.08 6.00 -4.75
C LEU A 130 -12.52 7.45 -4.48
N THR A 131 -13.33 8.05 -5.35
CA THR A 131 -13.85 9.41 -5.13
C THR A 131 -14.90 9.49 -4.02
N GLU A 132 -15.63 8.40 -3.79
CA GLU A 132 -16.65 8.29 -2.73
C GLU A 132 -16.05 7.82 -1.40
N PHE A 133 -14.91 7.13 -1.44
CA PHE A 133 -14.20 6.59 -0.28
C PHE A 133 -13.73 7.67 0.70
N GLN A 134 -13.72 7.33 1.99
CA GLN A 134 -13.23 8.18 3.08
C GLN A 134 -12.40 7.34 4.05
N GLY A 135 -11.38 7.96 4.64
CA GLY A 135 -10.44 7.29 5.54
C GLY A 135 -9.25 6.68 4.80
N TYR A 136 -8.58 5.71 5.45
CA TYR A 136 -7.40 5.04 4.93
C TYR A 136 -7.77 3.75 4.20
N GLY A 137 -7.06 3.45 3.13
CA GLY A 137 -7.24 2.21 2.38
C GLY A 137 -5.96 1.70 1.75
N LEU A 138 -5.92 0.40 1.48
CA LEU A 138 -4.93 -0.23 0.63
C LEU A 138 -5.58 -0.56 -0.72
N LEU A 139 -4.96 -0.13 -1.80
CA LEU A 139 -5.37 -0.46 -3.16
C LEU A 139 -4.35 -1.42 -3.78
N ALA A 140 -4.77 -2.67 -3.97
CA ALA A 140 -3.97 -3.68 -4.64
C ALA A 140 -4.30 -3.70 -6.14
N ALA A 141 -3.28 -3.46 -6.98
CA ALA A 141 -3.42 -3.66 -8.42
C ALA A 141 -2.99 -5.09 -8.80
N ARG A 142 -3.87 -5.84 -9.47
CA ARG A 142 -3.67 -7.26 -9.78
C ARG A 142 -3.53 -7.54 -11.26
N GLY A 143 -2.54 -8.37 -11.60
CA GLY A 143 -2.35 -8.90 -12.95
C GLY A 143 -3.36 -9.96 -13.38
N THR A 144 -3.42 -10.22 -14.69
CA THR A 144 -4.11 -11.40 -15.24
C THR A 144 -3.38 -12.68 -14.82
N GLY A 145 -4.09 -13.66 -14.25
CA GLY A 145 -3.49 -14.94 -13.86
C GLY A 145 -2.83 -14.97 -12.48
N SER A 146 -2.93 -13.89 -11.68
CA SER A 146 -2.32 -13.82 -10.34
C SER A 146 -3.07 -14.69 -9.30
N ARG A 147 -2.99 -16.01 -9.41
CA ARG A 147 -3.11 -16.89 -8.23
C ARG A 147 -1.86 -16.77 -7.36
N ASP A 148 -0.71 -16.48 -7.99
CA ASP A 148 0.62 -16.63 -7.38
C ASP A 148 1.34 -15.31 -7.02
N GLY A 149 0.61 -14.21 -6.79
CA GLY A 149 1.20 -13.06 -6.08
C GLY A 149 1.84 -11.94 -6.91
N ASN A 150 1.55 -11.83 -8.21
CA ASN A 150 1.92 -10.62 -8.97
C ASN A 150 0.90 -9.48 -8.75
N SER A 151 0.79 -9.06 -7.50
CA SER A 151 -0.02 -7.93 -7.04
C SER A 151 0.88 -6.93 -6.35
N HIS A 152 0.61 -5.64 -6.55
CA HIS A 152 1.34 -4.58 -5.84
C HIS A 152 0.36 -3.67 -5.14
N ALA A 153 0.64 -3.46 -3.86
CA ALA A 153 -0.16 -2.65 -2.97
C ALA A 153 0.31 -1.19 -2.98
N THR A 154 -0.67 -0.31 -2.89
CA THR A 154 -0.51 1.12 -2.70
C THR A 154 -1.39 1.54 -1.52
N ALA A 155 -1.03 2.60 -0.82
CA ALA A 155 -1.88 3.17 0.22
C ALA A 155 -2.63 4.38 -0.34
N LEU A 156 -3.77 4.68 0.24
CA LEU A 156 -4.47 5.93 0.00
C LEU A 156 -5.16 6.41 1.26
N HIS A 157 -5.45 7.71 1.26
CA HIS A 157 -6.23 8.37 2.29
C HIS A 157 -7.10 9.46 1.66
N ARG A 158 -8.32 9.59 2.16
CA ARG A 158 -9.17 10.74 1.85
C ARG A 158 -9.84 11.27 3.11
N GLN A 159 -9.53 12.51 3.46
CA GLN A 159 -10.24 13.22 4.53
C GLN A 159 -11.69 13.53 4.09
N PRO A 160 -12.67 13.42 5.01
CA PRO A 160 -14.03 13.91 4.77
C PRO A 160 -13.99 15.38 4.31
N GLY A 161 -14.75 15.71 3.26
CA GLY A 161 -14.79 17.06 2.69
C GLY A 161 -13.58 17.45 1.82
N SER A 162 -12.52 16.63 1.74
CA SER A 162 -11.39 16.92 0.86
C SER A 162 -11.76 16.82 -0.63
N ASN A 163 -11.15 17.70 -1.43
CA ASN A 163 -11.24 17.75 -2.88
C ASN A 163 -10.16 16.93 -3.60
N HIS A 164 -9.36 16.15 -2.86
CA HIS A 164 -8.34 15.28 -3.41
C HIS A 164 -8.21 13.97 -2.61
N ILE A 165 -7.56 12.98 -3.23
CA ILE A 165 -7.11 11.73 -2.63
C ILE A 165 -5.60 11.82 -2.44
N THR A 166 -5.10 11.52 -1.24
CA THR A 166 -3.69 11.25 -1.02
C THR A 166 -3.42 9.81 -1.40
N PHE A 167 -2.49 9.58 -2.31
CA PHE A 167 -2.14 8.25 -2.82
C PHE A 167 -0.65 8.02 -2.67
N PHE A 168 -0.24 6.87 -2.16
CA PHE A 168 1.15 6.50 -1.96
C PHE A 168 1.46 5.19 -2.66
N ASP A 169 2.42 5.24 -3.58
CA ASP A 169 2.99 4.07 -4.22
C ASP A 169 4.44 3.87 -3.75
N PRO A 170 4.78 2.72 -3.15
CA PRO A 170 6.15 2.41 -2.70
C PRO A 170 7.25 2.51 -3.78
N ASN A 171 6.91 2.42 -5.06
CA ASN A 171 7.82 2.57 -6.20
C ASN A 171 7.89 3.98 -6.76
N LEU A 172 6.91 4.84 -6.45
CA LEU A 172 6.78 6.14 -7.13
C LEU A 172 6.79 7.33 -6.18
N GLY A 173 6.20 7.23 -4.99
CA GLY A 173 6.06 8.33 -4.03
C GLY A 173 4.63 8.62 -3.59
N GLU A 174 4.45 9.79 -2.99
CA GLU A 174 3.16 10.31 -2.55
C GLU A 174 2.62 11.29 -3.61
N PHE A 175 1.31 11.21 -3.84
CA PHE A 175 0.56 11.99 -4.81
C PHE A 175 -0.66 12.61 -4.17
N HIS A 176 -1.00 13.84 -4.53
CA HIS A 176 -2.30 14.44 -4.24
C HIS A 176 -3.10 14.53 -5.54
N ILE A 177 -4.15 13.72 -5.63
CA ILE A 177 -4.94 13.53 -6.84
C ILE A 177 -6.26 14.27 -6.68
N PRO A 178 -6.50 15.38 -7.41
CA PRO A 178 -7.80 16.04 -7.40
C PRO A 178 -8.91 15.05 -7.81
N LEU A 179 -10.07 15.11 -7.14
CA LEU A 179 -11.14 14.10 -7.35
C LEU A 179 -11.54 13.95 -8.82
N HIS A 180 -11.62 15.07 -9.56
CA HIS A 180 -11.97 15.09 -10.98
C HIS A 180 -10.89 14.48 -11.89
N HIS A 181 -9.64 14.33 -11.42
CA HIS A 181 -8.55 13.69 -12.14
C HIS A 181 -8.32 12.21 -11.76
N THR A 182 -9.10 11.66 -10.82
CA THR A 182 -8.90 10.29 -10.29
C THR A 182 -8.89 9.23 -11.40
N LYS A 183 -9.83 9.33 -12.35
CA LYS A 183 -9.93 8.38 -13.47
C LYS A 183 -8.70 8.45 -14.38
N ASP A 184 -8.29 9.65 -14.76
CA ASP A 184 -7.15 9.86 -15.65
C ASP A 184 -5.83 9.44 -14.99
N PHE A 185 -5.70 9.70 -13.68
CA PHE A 185 -4.59 9.20 -12.88
C PHE A 185 -4.53 7.67 -12.89
N LEU A 186 -5.64 6.99 -12.58
CA LEU A 186 -5.69 5.53 -12.55
C LEU A 186 -5.46 4.91 -13.95
N GLN A 187 -5.93 5.57 -15.01
CA GLN A 187 -5.66 5.14 -16.38
C GLN A 187 -4.16 5.21 -16.68
N ALA A 188 -3.52 6.36 -16.42
CA ALA A 188 -2.09 6.52 -16.61
C ALA A 188 -1.27 5.57 -15.73
N TYR A 189 -1.74 5.28 -14.51
CA TYR A 189 -1.14 4.29 -13.61
C TYR A 189 -1.21 2.88 -14.20
N ALA A 190 -2.39 2.45 -14.70
CA ALA A 190 -2.58 1.16 -15.33
C ALA A 190 -1.74 1.02 -16.62
N ASP A 191 -1.63 2.08 -17.43
CA ASP A 191 -0.84 2.10 -18.66
C ASP A 191 0.66 2.01 -18.38
N MET A 192 1.15 2.72 -17.35
CA MET A 192 2.53 2.59 -16.88
C MET A 192 2.83 1.16 -16.44
N ARG A 193 1.96 0.55 -15.63
CA ARG A 193 2.10 -0.83 -15.18
C ARG A 193 2.13 -1.82 -16.36
N LYS A 194 1.27 -1.62 -17.35
CA LYS A 194 1.29 -2.38 -18.61
C LYS A 194 2.63 -2.22 -19.34
N GLY A 195 3.17 -1.00 -19.44
CA GLY A 195 4.49 -0.74 -20.02
C GLY A 195 5.65 -1.44 -19.28
N LEU A 196 5.48 -1.71 -17.99
CA LEU A 196 6.41 -2.50 -17.17
C LEU A 196 6.17 -4.03 -17.25
N GLY A 197 5.32 -4.50 -18.16
CA GLY A 197 4.97 -5.93 -18.28
C GLY A 197 4.04 -6.44 -17.17
N GLN A 198 3.41 -5.54 -16.41
CA GLN A 198 2.51 -5.86 -15.29
C GLN A 198 1.09 -5.34 -15.56
N PRO A 199 0.38 -5.82 -16.59
CA PRO A 199 -0.94 -5.28 -16.94
C PRO A 199 -1.95 -5.46 -15.81
N VAL A 200 -2.63 -4.39 -15.41
CA VAL A 200 -3.64 -4.42 -14.36
C VAL A 200 -4.97 -4.94 -14.91
N SER A 201 -5.52 -5.97 -14.29
CA SER A 201 -6.80 -6.58 -14.64
C SER A 201 -7.91 -6.31 -13.61
N GLN A 202 -7.51 -5.92 -12.40
CA GLN A 202 -8.41 -5.67 -11.27
C GLN A 202 -7.71 -4.78 -10.24
N PHE A 203 -8.51 -3.96 -9.56
CA PHE A 203 -8.12 -3.26 -8.35
C PHE A 203 -8.95 -3.77 -7.18
N ASP A 204 -8.29 -4.05 -6.05
CA ASP A 204 -8.97 -4.36 -4.80
C ASP A 204 -8.70 -3.26 -3.78
N LEU A 205 -9.77 -2.66 -3.25
CA LEU A 205 -9.70 -1.71 -2.16
C LEU A 205 -10.01 -2.43 -0.84
N LEU A 206 -9.08 -2.33 0.10
CA LEU A 206 -9.21 -2.79 1.47
C LEU A 206 -9.25 -1.56 2.40
N PRO A 207 -10.37 -1.27 3.08
CA PRO A 207 -10.41 -0.23 4.09
C PRO A 207 -9.44 -0.53 5.25
N VAL A 208 -8.85 0.50 5.83
CA VAL A 208 -7.92 0.40 6.96
C VAL A 208 -8.35 1.35 8.08
N GLY A 209 -8.58 0.79 9.26
CA GLY A 209 -8.70 1.54 10.51
C GLY A 209 -7.33 1.80 11.12
N VAL A 210 -7.16 2.96 11.74
CA VAL A 210 -5.96 3.30 12.53
C VAL A 210 -6.41 3.53 13.97
N HIS A 211 -5.70 2.91 14.92
CA HIS A 211 -6.09 2.88 16.32
C HIS A 211 -4.89 3.12 17.25
N GLY A 212 -5.17 3.74 18.39
CA GLY A 212 -4.17 4.04 19.41
C GLY A 212 -3.11 5.05 18.95
N SER A 213 -2.25 5.45 19.88
CA SER A 213 -1.13 6.34 19.58
C SER A 213 -0.01 5.61 18.85
N ILE A 214 0.63 6.27 17.87
CA ILE A 214 1.82 5.73 17.20
C ILE A 214 2.96 5.45 18.18
N HIS A 215 3.00 6.13 19.33
CA HIS A 215 3.97 5.91 20.39
C HIS A 215 3.84 4.54 21.05
N ASN A 216 2.69 3.87 20.91
CA ASN A 216 2.48 2.50 21.39
C ASN A 216 2.86 1.45 20.34
N THR A 217 3.48 1.86 19.23
CA THR A 217 3.86 0.97 18.13
C THR A 217 5.38 0.96 17.96
N PRO A 218 5.93 -0.04 17.26
CA PRO A 218 7.35 -0.04 16.91
C PRO A 218 7.78 1.17 16.06
N LEU A 219 6.84 1.92 15.46
CA LEU A 219 7.14 3.10 14.61
C LEU A 219 7.34 4.40 15.40
N GLN A 220 7.29 4.36 16.74
CA GLN A 220 7.39 5.57 17.57
C GLN A 220 8.63 6.44 17.27
N THR A 221 9.77 5.80 16.97
CA THR A 221 11.03 6.50 16.68
C THR A 221 10.97 7.24 15.36
N LEU A 222 10.30 6.67 14.36
CA LEU A 222 10.06 7.31 13.06
C LEU A 222 9.13 8.52 13.17
N ALA A 223 8.15 8.45 14.07
CA ALA A 223 7.21 9.55 14.31
C ALA A 223 7.92 10.80 14.87
N HIS A 224 8.91 10.61 15.75
CA HIS A 224 9.69 11.73 16.31
C HIS A 224 10.49 12.48 15.25
N VAL A 225 10.90 11.82 14.15
CA VAL A 225 11.60 12.45 13.02
C VAL A 225 10.66 13.32 12.17
N LEU A 226 9.35 13.11 12.28
CA LEU A 226 8.33 13.82 11.50
C LEU A 226 7.72 15.02 12.23
N ALA A 227 8.00 15.18 13.53
CA ALA A 227 7.56 16.34 14.29
C ALA A 227 8.28 17.60 13.79
N PRO A 228 7.55 18.73 13.59
CA PRO A 228 8.15 20.00 13.19
C PRO A 228 9.12 20.55 14.24
#